data_AF-X0S004-F1
#
_entry.id   AF-X0S004-F1
#
_cell.length_a   1.000
_cell.length_b   1.000
_cell.length_c   1.000
_cell.angle_alpha   90.00
_cell.angle_beta   90.00
_cell.angle_gamma   90.00
#
_symmetry.space_group_name_H-M   'P 1'
#
loop_
_entity.id
_entity.type
_entity.pdbx_description
1 polymer ?
#
loop_
_entity_poly.entity_id
_entity_poly.type
_entity_poly.pdbx_seq_one_letter_code
_entity_poly.pdbx_strand_id
1 'polypeptide(L)' 'MKVRIEDTCTACGLCVDTCPEVFEMGDEMVQVIVDDVPAEHEDAIQQA' A
#
# COMPACT_ATOMS: atom_id res chain seq x y z
N MET A 1 -12.29 -1.60 -1.52
CA MET A 1 -12.14 -0.52 -0.49
C MET A 1 -11.08 0.48 -0.98
N LYS A 2 -11.18 1.80 -0.67
CA LYS A 2 -10.16 2.79 -1.04
C LYS A 2 -9.08 2.92 0.04
N VAL A 3 -7.83 2.67 -0.35
CA VAL A 3 -6.65 2.79 0.52
C VAL A 3 -5.94 4.10 0.20
N ARG A 4 -5.40 4.74 1.24
CA ARG A 4 -4.58 5.94 1.11
C ARG A 4 -3.35 5.79 1.98
N ILE A 5 -2.22 6.23 1.44
CA ILE A 5 -0.98 6.36 2.19
C ILE A 5 -1.02 7.68 2.95
N GLU A 6 -0.70 7.64 4.24
CA GLU A 6 -0.55 8.87 5.02
C GLU A 6 0.75 9.59 4.65
N ASP A 7 0.76 10.92 4.77
CA ASP A 7 1.95 11.77 4.61
C ASP A 7 3.07 11.46 5.61
N THR A 8 2.81 10.59 6.60
CA THR A 8 3.82 10.04 7.53
C THR A 8 4.64 8.89 6.93
N CYS A 9 4.35 8.49 5.69
CA CYS A 9 5.11 7.46 4.99
C CYS A 9 6.59 7.82 4.93
N THR A 10 7.43 6.93 5.45
CA THR A 10 8.90 7.10 5.46
C THR A 10 9.56 6.47 4.23
N ALA A 11 8.77 6.02 3.25
CA ALA A 11 9.27 5.32 2.08
C ALA A 11 10.18 4.12 2.45
N CYS A 12 9.78 3.34 3.47
CA CYS A 12 10.54 2.18 3.91
C CYS A 12 10.36 0.93 3.02
N GLY A 13 9.32 0.92 2.18
CA GLY A 13 9.02 -0.19 1.26
C GLY A 13 8.32 -1.40 1.90
N LEU A 14 8.00 -1.36 3.19
CA LEU A 14 7.35 -2.49 3.89
C LEU A 14 5.98 -2.83 3.29
N CYS A 15 5.21 -1.83 2.86
CA CYS A 15 3.91 -2.01 2.23
C CYS A 15 4.02 -2.78 0.91
N VAL A 16 5.06 -2.51 0.13
CA VAL A 16 5.34 -3.17 -1.14
C VAL A 16 5.83 -4.60 -0.92
N ASP A 17 6.57 -4.85 0.18
CA ASP A 17 6.98 -6.20 0.56
C ASP A 17 5.78 -7.06 1.01
N THR A 18 4.87 -6.46 1.80
CA THR A 18 3.65 -7.11 2.27
C THR A 18 2.63 -7.33 1.15
N CYS A 19 2.39 -6.32 0.30
CA CYS A 19 1.36 -6.30 -0.73
C CYS A 19 1.84 -5.57 -2.00
N PRO A 20 2.72 -6.19 -2.81
CA PRO A 20 3.23 -5.59 -4.05
C PRO A 20 2.16 -5.43 -5.14
N GLU A 21 1.05 -6.15 -5.01
CA GLU A 21 -0.07 -6.10 -5.94
C GLU A 21 -0.92 -4.83 -5.75
N VAL A 22 -0.82 -4.20 -4.58
CA VAL A 22 -1.62 -3.04 -4.16
C VAL A 22 -0.75 -1.79 -4.09
N PHE A 23 0.48 -1.94 -3.63
CA PHE A 23 1.40 -0.84 -3.35
C PHE A 23 2.59 -0.89 -4.30
N GLU A 24 3.02 0.30 -4.74
CA GLU A 24 4.23 0.48 -5.54
C GLU A 24 5.10 1.57 -4.91
N MET A 25 6.41 1.40 -5.04
CA MET A 25 7.38 2.37 -4.55
C MET A 25 7.48 3.54 -5.52
N GLY A 26 6.95 4.70 -5.13
CA GLY A 26 7.14 5.97 -5.85
C GLY A 26 8.46 6.66 -5.48
N ASP A 27 8.69 7.84 -6.06
CA ASP A 27 9.93 8.61 -5.86
C ASP A 27 10.12 9.13 -4.42
N GLU A 28 9.05 9.59 -3.78
CA GLU A 28 9.11 10.19 -2.43
C GLU A 28 8.32 9.38 -1.39
N MET A 29 7.31 8.63 -1.82
CA MET A 29 6.43 7.85 -0.95
C MET A 29 5.84 6.65 -1.71
N VAL A 30 5.35 5.67 -0.96
CA VAL A 30 4.58 4.56 -1.52
C VAL A 30 3.29 5.10 -2.15
N GLN A 31 2.88 4.52 -3.27
CA GLN A 31 1.63 4.82 -3.96
C GLN A 31 0.76 3.58 -4.07
N VAL A 32 -0.57 3.78 -4.07
CA VAL A 32 -1.53 2.70 -4.27
C VAL A 32 -1.81 2.59 -5.78
N ILE A 33 -1.55 1.42 -6.34
CA ILE A 33 -1.73 1.14 -7.79
C ILE A 33 -3.05 0.46 -8.13
N VAL A 34 -3.85 0.11 -7.11
CA VAL A 34 -5.19 -0.48 -7.28
C VAL A 34 -6.27 0.42 -6.68
N ASP A 35 -7.34 0.66 -7.45
CA ASP A 35 -8.46 1.49 -6.98
C ASP A 35 -9.40 0.71 -6.06
N ASP A 36 -9.53 -0.61 -6.28
CA ASP A 36 -10.34 -1.50 -5.47
C ASP A 36 -9.52 -2.67 -4.94
N VAL A 37 -9.32 -2.66 -3.64
CA VAL A 37 -8.69 -3.75 -2.89
C VAL A 37 -9.65 -4.93 -2.79
N PRO A 38 -9.25 -6.13 -3.25
CA PRO A 38 -10.00 -7.35 -3.02
C PRO A 38 -9.98 -7.72 -1.53
N ALA A 39 -11.06 -8.31 -1.03
CA ALA A 39 -11.20 -8.67 0.39
C ALA A 39 -10.06 -9.59 0.90
N GLU A 40 -9.45 -10.38 0.02
CA GLU A 40 -8.30 -11.24 0.37
C GLU A 40 -7.03 -10.47 0.73
N HIS A 41 -6.88 -9.22 0.24
CA HIS A 41 -5.75 -8.34 0.54
C HIS A 41 -6.07 -7.31 1.63
N GLU A 42 -7.32 -7.23 2.09
CA GLU A 42 -7.76 -6.24 3.09
C GLU A 42 -6.99 -6.37 4.41
N ASP A 43 -6.84 -7.60 4.91
CA ASP A 43 -6.08 -7.89 6.13
C ASP A 43 -4.60 -7.50 5.99
N ALA A 44 -3.99 -7.85 4.86
CA ALA A 44 -2.57 -7.56 4.61
C ALA A 44 -2.29 -6.06 4.51
N ILE A 45 -3.23 -5.29 3.93
CA ILE A 45 -3.14 -3.82 3.88
C ILE A 45 -3.35 -3.19 5.25
N GLN A 46 -4.26 -3.73 6.06
CA GLN A 46 -4.51 -3.20 7.39
C GLN A 46 -3.31 -3.40 8.35
N GLN A 47 -2.47 -4.38 8.06
CA GLN A 47 -1.24 -4.67 8.80
C GLN A 47 -0.01 -3.89 8.29
N ALA A 48 -0.14 -3.22 7.13
CA ALA A 48 0.96 -2.52 6.45
C ALA A 48 1.17 -1.08 6.92
#